data_AF-I3ZLY7-F1
#
_entry.id   AF-I3ZLY7-F1
#
_cell.length_a   1.000
_cell.length_b   1.000
_cell.length_c   1.000
_cell.angle_alpha   90.00
_cell.angle_beta   90.00
_cell.angle_gamma   90.00
#
_symmetry.space_group_name_H-M   'P 1'
#
loop_
_entity.id
_entity.type
_entity.pdbx_description
1 polymer ?
#
loop_
_entity_poly.entity_id
_entity_poly.type
_entity_poly.pdbx_seq_one_letter_code
_entity_poly.pdbx_strand_id
1 'polypeptide(L)'
;MKKAPELDPLAERPNVDFRKGERGKYSNLLAKGTNVVILDPALLPHFPDSESVNQALHALLALNKQVQHITAKPTRRRTTAA
;
A
#
# COMPACT_ATOMS: atom_id res chain seq x y z
N MET A 1 25.99 9.13 -8.42
CA MET A 1 25.24 9.05 -7.14
C MET A 1 25.57 7.70 -6.52
N LYS A 2 26.13 7.66 -5.30
CA LYS A 2 26.54 6.40 -4.66
C LYS A 2 25.29 5.67 -4.19
N LYS A 3 25.02 4.49 -4.76
CA LYS A 3 23.92 3.59 -4.35
C LYS A 3 24.16 3.26 -2.86
N ALA A 4 23.18 3.51 -2.00
CA ALA A 4 23.26 3.08 -0.62
C ALA A 4 23.43 1.55 -0.60
N PRO A 5 24.28 1.00 0.28
CA PRO A 5 24.46 -0.44 0.36
C PRO A 5 23.10 -1.09 0.63
N GLU A 6 22.77 -2.08 -0.20
CA GLU A 6 21.57 -2.89 -0.06
C GLU A 6 21.66 -3.59 1.29
N LEU A 7 20.92 -3.08 2.28
CA LEU A 7 20.94 -3.59 3.63
C LEU A 7 20.20 -4.92 3.64
N ASP A 8 20.94 -6.01 3.85
CA ASP A 8 20.37 -7.34 4.05
C ASP A 8 19.31 -7.28 5.18
N PRO A 9 18.04 -7.63 4.89
CA PRO A 9 16.96 -7.64 5.87
C PRO A 9 17.23 -8.55 7.07
N LEU A 10 18.09 -9.55 6.91
CA LEU A 10 18.44 -10.53 7.95
C LEU A 10 19.79 -10.23 8.64
N ALA A 11 20.50 -9.19 8.21
CA ALA A 11 21.76 -8.82 8.86
C ALA A 11 21.53 -8.38 10.31
N GLU A 12 22.39 -8.88 11.20
CA GLU A 12 22.41 -8.46 12.59
C GLU A 12 22.64 -6.96 12.70
N ARG A 13 21.80 -6.29 13.49
CA ARG A 13 21.91 -4.84 13.77
C ARG A 13 22.26 -4.64 15.25
N PRO A 14 23.53 -4.78 15.64
CA PRO A 14 23.93 -4.71 17.05
C PRO A 14 23.68 -3.34 17.68
N ASN A 15 23.55 -2.27 16.88
CA ASN A 15 23.43 -0.88 17.34
C ASN A 15 22.03 -0.28 17.20
N VAL A 16 20.97 -1.10 17.18
CA VAL A 16 19.60 -0.56 17.13
C VAL A 16 19.26 0.11 18.46
N ASP A 17 18.98 1.42 18.40
CA ASP A 17 18.51 2.18 19.55
C ASP A 17 17.01 1.95 19.78
N PHE A 18 16.70 1.14 20.78
CA PHE A 18 15.32 0.84 21.20
C PHE A 18 14.76 1.83 22.22
N ARG A 19 15.47 2.90 22.61
CA ARG A 19 15.00 3.86 23.63
C ARG A 19 13.70 4.57 23.24
N LYS A 20 13.43 4.69 21.94
CA LYS A 20 12.17 5.25 21.40
C LYS A 20 11.08 4.18 21.18
N GLY A 21 11.33 2.94 21.58
CA GLY A 21 10.41 1.83 21.41
C GLY A 21 9.23 1.92 22.38
N GLU A 22 8.02 1.86 21.84
CA GLU A 22 6.79 1.81 22.62
C GLU A 22 6.28 0.36 22.73
N ARG A 23 6.14 -0.15 23.97
CA ARG A 23 5.63 -1.51 24.20
C ARG A 23 4.20 -1.63 23.70
N GLY A 24 3.96 -2.64 22.86
CA GLY A 24 2.60 -2.99 22.42
C GLY A 24 2.03 -2.09 21.33
N LYS A 25 2.80 -1.17 20.72
CA LYS A 25 2.35 -0.26 19.65
C LYS A 25 1.57 -0.93 18.52
N TYR A 26 1.91 -2.18 18.21
CA TYR A 26 1.26 -2.97 17.16
C TYR A 26 0.56 -4.24 17.67
N SER A 27 0.41 -4.40 18.99
CA SER A 27 -0.19 -5.59 19.62
C SER A 27 -1.63 -5.84 19.16
N ASN A 28 -2.44 -4.77 19.10
CA ASN A 28 -3.82 -4.83 18.62
C ASN A 28 -3.92 -5.14 17.11
N LEU A 29 -2.93 -4.74 16.32
CA LEU A 29 -2.88 -5.08 14.89
C LEU A 29 -2.48 -6.53 14.70
N LEU A 30 -1.50 -7.01 15.47
CA LEU A 30 -1.07 -8.41 15.48
C LEU A 30 -2.24 -9.36 15.86
N ALA A 31 -3.05 -8.96 16.85
CA ALA A 31 -4.23 -9.72 17.26
C ALA A 31 -5.33 -9.80 16.20
N LYS A 32 -5.36 -8.84 15.25
CA LYS A 32 -6.33 -8.79 14.13
C LYS A 32 -5.86 -9.57 12.90
N GLY A 33 -4.63 -10.10 12.90
CA GLY A 33 -4.01 -10.79 11.78
C GLY A 33 -2.66 -10.18 11.39
N THR A 34 -2.07 -10.65 10.29
CA THR A 34 -0.72 -10.25 9.88
C THR A 34 -0.66 -8.78 9.49
N ASN A 35 -0.03 -7.96 10.34
CA ASN A 35 0.30 -6.55 10.03
C ASN A 35 1.47 -6.42 9.02
N VAL A 36 2.01 -7.56 8.57
CA VAL A 36 3.12 -7.64 7.61
C VAL A 36 2.61 -8.35 6.36
N VAL A 37 2.72 -7.68 5.23
CA VAL A 37 2.39 -8.22 3.91
C VAL A 37 3.68 -8.38 3.14
N ILE A 38 3.96 -9.61 2.70
CA ILE A 38 5.12 -9.92 1.87
C ILE A 38 4.73 -9.66 0.42
N LEU A 39 5.49 -8.80 -0.26
CA LEU A 39 5.33 -8.55 -1.68
C LEU A 39 6.03 -9.65 -2.48
N ASP A 40 5.52 -9.93 -3.68
CA ASP A 40 6.21 -10.78 -4.63
C ASP A 40 7.64 -10.26 -4.87
N PRO A 41 8.68 -11.10 -4.76
CA PRO A 41 10.06 -10.70 -5.04
C PRO A 41 10.25 -10.01 -6.39
N ALA A 42 9.46 -10.36 -7.41
CA ALA A 42 9.51 -9.72 -8.72
C ALA A 42 9.07 -8.24 -8.70
N LEU A 43 8.33 -7.81 -7.66
CA LEU A 43 7.87 -6.42 -7.50
C LEU A 43 8.86 -5.55 -6.73
N LEU A 44 9.81 -6.14 -6.00
CA LEU A 44 10.80 -5.41 -5.21
C LEU A 44 11.66 -4.44 -6.05
N PRO A 45 12.07 -4.77 -7.30
CA PRO A 45 12.81 -3.83 -8.13
C PRO A 45 11.99 -2.60 -8.57
N HIS A 46 10.66 -2.69 -8.53
CA HIS A 46 9.75 -1.64 -8.99
C HIS A 46 9.27 -0.72 -7.87
N PHE A 47 9.28 -1.20 -6.63
CA PHE A 47 8.81 -0.47 -5.46
C PHE A 47 9.92 -0.34 -4.40
N PRO A 48 10.54 0.84 -4.27
CA PRO A 48 11.65 1.05 -3.35
C PRO A 48 11.24 1.05 -1.87
N ASP A 49 9.97 1.35 -1.55
CA ASP A 49 9.46 1.43 -0.18
C ASP A 49 7.95 1.17 -0.07
N SER A 50 7.44 1.08 1.16
CA SER A 50 6.01 0.89 1.43
C SER A 50 5.13 2.06 0.99
N GLU A 51 5.68 3.28 0.93
CA GLU A 51 4.91 4.46 0.53
C GLU A 51 4.56 4.38 -0.96
N SER A 52 5.54 4.04 -1.80
CA SER A 52 5.36 3.86 -3.24
C SER A 52 4.33 2.77 -3.58
N VAL A 53 4.31 1.66 -2.82
CA VAL A 53 3.31 0.60 -2.96
C VAL A 53 1.91 1.12 -2.64
N ASN A 54 1.76 1.80 -1.49
CA ASN A 54 0.47 2.30 -1.06
C ASN A 54 -0.07 3.36 -2.03
N GLN A 55 0.80 4.25 -2.55
CA GLN A 55 0.42 5.22 -3.57
C GLN A 55 -0.10 4.54 -4.85
N ALA A 56 0.56 3.48 -5.32
CA ALA A 56 0.10 2.72 -6.49
C ALA A 56 -1.27 2.05 -6.24
N LEU A 57 -1.48 1.47 -5.05
CA LEU A 57 -2.78 0.90 -4.67
C LEU A 57 -3.88 1.97 -4.61
N HIS A 58 -3.58 3.16 -4.08
CA HIS A 58 -4.53 4.28 -4.09
C HIS A 58 -4.89 4.75 -5.50
N ALA A 59 -3.90 4.83 -6.39
CA ALA A 59 -4.13 5.17 -7.80
C ALA A 59 -5.03 4.14 -8.49
N LEU A 60 -4.82 2.84 -8.23
CA LEU A 60 -5.68 1.78 -8.76
C LEU A 60 -7.12 1.89 -8.26
N LEU A 61 -7.32 2.23 -6.98
CA LEU A 61 -8.66 2.46 -6.43
C LEU A 61 -9.35 3.67 -7.08
N ALA A 62 -8.61 4.76 -7.33
CA ALA A 62 -9.13 5.93 -8.02
C ALA A 62 -9.54 5.59 -9.46
N LEU A 63 -8.71 4.84 -10.19
CA LEU A 63 -9.00 4.39 -11.54
C LEU A 63 -10.27 3.51 -11.57
N ASN A 64 -10.38 2.54 -10.66
CA ASN A 64 -11.56 1.69 -10.59
C ASN A 64 -12.84 2.52 -10.38
N LYS A 65 -12.83 3.49 -9.46
CA LYS A 65 -13.98 4.40 -9.25
C LYS A 65 -14.37 5.15 -10.52
N GLN A 66 -13.38 5.62 -11.29
CA GLN A 66 -13.62 6.32 -12.54
C GLN A 66 -14.22 5.39 -13.61
N VAL A 67 -13.69 4.16 -13.75
CA VAL A 67 -14.24 3.15 -14.67
C VAL A 67 -15.69 2.82 -14.30
N GLN A 68 -15.98 2.57 -13.02
CA GLN A 68 -17.34 2.29 -12.55
C GLN A 68 -18.32 3.43 -12.89
N HIS A 69 -17.88 4.69 -12.73
CA HIS A 69 -18.69 5.86 -13.05
C HIS A 69 -18.97 5.99 -14.55
N ILE A 70 -18.04 5.57 -15.41
CA ILE A 70 -18.23 5.56 -16.87
C ILE A 70 -19.15 4.41 -17.31
N THR A 71 -19.01 3.23 -16.70
CA THR A 71 -19.83 2.05 -17.03
C THR A 71 -21.25 2.11 -16.43
N ALA A 72 -21.45 2.89 -15.36
CA ALA A 72 -22.76 3.20 -14.81
C ALA A 72 -23.52 4.17 -15.75
N LYS A 73 -24.05 3.62 -16.84
CA LYS A 73 -24.81 4.33 -17.87
C LYS A 73 -25.85 5.28 -17.26
N PRO A 74 -25.95 6.55 -17.72
CA PRO A 74 -27.06 7.39 -17.31
C PRO A 74 -28.35 6.80 -17.85
N THR A 75 -29.24 6.37 -16.96
CA THR A 75 -30.64 6.07 -17.29
C THR A 75 -31.23 7.34 -17.90
N ARG A 76 -31.34 7.34 -19.23
CA ARG A 76 -32.01 8.38 -20.02
C ARG A 76 -33.45 8.47 -19.49
N ARG A 77 -33.74 9.48 -18.68
CA ARG A 77 -35.13 9.86 -18.36
C ARG A 77 -35.80 10.19 -19.68
N ARG A 78 -36.68 9.30 -20.16
CA ARG A 78 -37.62 9.62 -21.24
C ARG A 78 -38.53 10.72 -20.72
N THR A 79 -38.25 11.96 -21.11
CA THR A 79 -39.26 13.02 -21.08
C THR A 79 -40.28 12.68 -22.15
N THR A 80 -41.38 12.06 -21.74
CA THR A 80 -42.63 12.08 -22.51
C THR A 80 -43.31 13.42 -22.21
N ALA A 81 -43.34 14.31 -23.19
CA ALA A 81 -44.16 15.52 -23.16
C ALA A 81 -45.29 15.37 -24.18
N ALA A 82 -46.47 15.84 -23.75
CA ALA A 82 -47.81 15.63 -24.29
C ALA A 82 -48.09 16.37 -25.61
#